data_AF-A0A0R2FWY2-F1
#
_entry.id   AF-A0A0R2FWY2-F1
#
_cell.length_a   1.000
_cell.length_b   1.000
_cell.length_c   1.000
_cell.angle_alpha   90.00
_cell.angle_beta   90.00
_cell.angle_gamma   90.00
#
_symmetry.space_group_name_H-M   'P 1'
#
loop_
_entity.id
_entity.type
_entity.pdbx_description
1 polymer ?
#
loop_
_entity_poly.entity_id
_entity_poly.type
_entity_poly.pdbx_seq_one_letter_code
_entity_poly.pdbx_strand_id
1 'polypeptide(L)'
;MKVTIICVGKLKEKYLKAAIAEYAKRLQKFCTFSIIEVPDEKAPENLSAAQMDQVMAKEGERILSKIKDRDYVLALAIQGKE
;
A
#
# COMPACT_ATOMS: atom_id res chain seq x y z
N MET A 1 -17.76 -5.07 7.74
CA MET A 1 -16.59 -5.50 6.94
C MET A 1 -15.53 -4.41 6.98
N LYS A 2 -14.25 -4.76 7.17
CA LYS A 2 -13.13 -3.80 7.15
C LYS A 2 -12.30 -4.02 5.89
N VAL A 3 -12.00 -2.95 5.17
CA VAL A 3 -11.11 -2.95 4.01
C VAL A 3 -9.96 -2.00 4.30
N THR A 4 -8.74 -2.51 4.22
CA THR A 4 -7.51 -1.74 4.45
C THR A 4 -6.64 -1.83 3.21
N ILE A 5 -6.27 -0.69 2.64
CA ILE A 5 -5.22 -0.62 1.62
C ILE A 5 -3.92 -0.27 2.33
N ILE A 6 -2.90 -1.11 2.17
CA ILE A 6 -1.54 -0.83 2.64
C ILE A 6 -0.70 -0.52 1.40
N CYS A 7 -0.08 0.66 1.37
CA CYS A 7 0.74 1.10 0.25
C CYS A 7 2.06 1.71 0.72
N VAL A 8 3.06 1.65 -0.15
CA VAL A 8 4.39 2.23 0.09
C VAL A 8 4.42 3.67 -0.43
N GLY A 9 5.05 4.55 0.34
CA GLY A 9 5.18 5.97 0.03
C GLY A 9 3.97 6.80 0.47
N LYS A 10 4.13 8.13 0.34
CA LYS A 10 3.07 9.10 0.67
C LYS A 10 2.56 9.78 -0.57
N LEU A 11 1.23 9.86 -0.70
CA LEU A 11 0.61 10.61 -1.77
C LEU A 11 0.85 12.12 -1.59
N LYS A 12 1.25 12.84 -2.63
CA LYS A 12 1.54 14.29 -2.55
C LYS A 12 0.54 15.13 -3.31
N GLU A 13 -0.06 14.56 -4.35
CA GLU A 13 -0.94 15.22 -5.31
C GLU A 13 -2.31 15.48 -4.68
N LYS A 14 -2.68 16.75 -4.58
CA LYS A 14 -3.97 17.15 -3.96
C LYS A 14 -5.18 16.55 -4.68
N TYR A 15 -5.14 16.48 -6.02
CA TYR A 15 -6.27 15.97 -6.81
C TYR A 15 -6.49 14.47 -6.58
N LEU A 16 -5.42 13.68 -6.44
CA LEU A 16 -5.52 12.24 -6.10
C LEU A 16 -6.06 12.04 -4.69
N LYS A 17 -5.61 12.85 -3.72
CA LYS A 17 -6.17 12.82 -2.35
C LYS A 17 -7.67 13.11 -2.33
N ALA A 18 -8.11 14.11 -3.11
CA ALA A 18 -9.51 14.45 -3.24
C ALA A 18 -10.32 13.30 -3.87
N ALA A 19 -9.79 12.67 -4.93
CA ALA A 19 -10.42 11.52 -5.56
C ALA A 19 -10.58 10.35 -4.58
N ILE A 20 -9.52 10.01 -3.83
CA ILE A 20 -9.57 8.97 -2.80
C ILE A 20 -10.65 9.29 -1.74
N ALA A 21 -10.71 10.53 -1.26
CA ALA A 21 -11.69 10.94 -0.26
C ALA A 21 -13.14 10.77 -0.76
N GLU A 22 -13.39 11.09 -2.03
CA GLU A 22 -14.71 10.92 -2.65
C GLU A 22 -15.13 9.44 -2.69
N TYR A 23 -14.23 8.54 -3.11
CA TYR A 23 -14.51 7.09 -3.10
C TYR A 23 -14.65 6.53 -1.69
N ALA A 24 -13.80 6.96 -0.75
CA ALA A 24 -13.89 6.56 0.65
C ALA A 24 -15.25 6.94 1.26
N LYS A 25 -15.74 8.16 1.00
CA LYS A 25 -17.07 8.63 1.44
C LYS A 25 -18.19 7.75 0.88
N ARG A 26 -18.12 7.36 -0.39
CA ARG A 26 -19.10 6.46 -1.01
C ARG A 26 -19.07 5.06 -0.39
N LEU A 27 -17.88 4.56 -0.02
CA LEU A 27 -17.69 3.24 0.59
C LEU A 27 -18.15 3.15 2.05
N GLN A 28 -18.24 4.27 2.78
CA GLN A 28 -18.60 4.29 4.20
C GLN A 28 -19.94 3.62 4.52
N LYS A 29 -20.89 3.60 3.56
CA LYS A 29 -22.18 2.92 3.73
C LYS A 29 -22.07 1.39 3.72
N PHE A 30 -20.96 0.83 3.22
CA PHE A 30 -20.79 -0.60 2.98
C PHE A 30 -19.67 -1.22 3.84
N CYS A 31 -18.62 -0.46 4.14
CA CYS A 31 -17.49 -0.98 4.90
C CYS A 31 -16.74 0.12 5.67
N THR A 32 -15.97 -0.31 6.67
CA THR A 32 -14.96 0.52 7.29
C THR A 32 -13.73 0.51 6.38
N PHE A 33 -13.52 1.59 5.63
CA PHE A 33 -12.40 1.76 4.73
C PHE A 33 -11.25 2.53 5.40
N SER A 34 -10.02 2.07 5.21
CA SER A 34 -8.82 2.74 5.72
C SER A 34 -7.64 2.56 4.76
N ILE A 35 -6.73 3.53 4.76
CA ILE A 35 -5.47 3.48 4.00
C ILE A 35 -4.32 3.63 4.99
N ILE A 36 -3.31 2.78 4.89
CA ILE A 36 -2.09 2.81 5.68
C ILE A 36 -0.92 3.02 4.72
N GLU A 37 -0.30 4.19 4.80
CA GLU A 37 0.94 4.50 4.08
C GLU A 37 2.14 4.07 4.92
N VAL A 38 3.00 3.21 4.38
CA VAL A 38 4.30 2.88 4.98
C VAL A 38 5.42 3.68 4.29
N PRO A 39 6.50 4.05 5.01
CA PRO A 39 7.62 4.77 4.40
C PRO A 39 8.25 3.96 3.25
N ASP A 40 8.53 4.65 2.15
CA ASP A 40 9.38 4.19 1.06
C ASP A 40 10.86 4.21 1.48
N GLU A 41 11.66 3.29 0.93
CA GLU A 41 13.11 3.34 1.03
C GLU A 41 13.70 4.27 -0.02
N LYS A 42 14.74 5.02 0.36
CA LYS A 42 15.45 5.86 -0.60
C LYS A 42 16.23 4.96 -1.56
N ALA A 43 15.78 4.91 -2.81
CA ALA A 43 16.48 4.24 -3.90
C ALA A 43 17.24 5.27 -4.76
N PRO A 44 18.56 5.08 -5.02
CA PRO A 44 19.24 5.80 -6.10
C PRO A 44 18.64 5.43 -7.47
N GLU A 45 18.83 6.30 -8.48
CA GLU A 45 18.29 6.09 -9.84
C GLU A 45 18.72 4.75 -10.47
N ASN A 46 19.93 4.28 -10.14
CA ASN A 46 20.46 2.99 -10.57
C ASN A 46 20.71 2.10 -9.35
N LEU A 47 19.81 1.14 -9.12
CA LEU A 47 19.98 0.09 -8.12
C LEU A 47 20.69 -1.12 -8.74
N SER A 48 21.66 -1.68 -8.02
CA SER A 48 22.10 -3.07 -8.28
C SER A 48 21.01 -4.05 -7.84
N ALA A 49 21.04 -5.29 -8.35
CA ALA A 49 20.10 -6.33 -7.95
C ALA A 49 20.06 -6.52 -6.42
N ALA A 50 21.22 -6.57 -5.77
CA ALA A 50 21.31 -6.72 -4.31
C ALA A 50 20.69 -5.54 -3.56
N GLN A 51 20.80 -4.30 -4.07
CA GLN A 51 20.17 -3.14 -3.45
C GLN A 51 18.65 -3.16 -3.65
N MET A 52 18.18 -3.62 -4.81
CA MET A 52 16.76 -3.80 -5.10
C MET A 52 16.12 -4.82 -4.15
N ASP A 53 16.79 -5.95 -3.93
CA ASP A 53 16.35 -6.97 -2.96
C ASP A 53 16.28 -6.41 -1.54
N GLN A 54 17.27 -5.61 -1.14
CA GLN A 54 17.28 -4.96 0.18
C GLN A 54 16.14 -3.95 0.36
N VAL A 55 15.86 -3.14 -0.67
CA VAL A 55 14.74 -2.18 -0.67
C VAL A 55 13.43 -2.94 -0.54
N MET A 56 13.22 -3.96 -1.38
CA MET A 56 12.01 -4.78 -1.39
C MET A 56 11.81 -5.50 -0.04
N ALA A 57 12.88 -6.02 0.56
CA ALA A 57 12.81 -6.69 1.87
C ALA A 57 12.36 -5.73 2.98
N LYS A 58 12.94 -4.51 3.04
CA LYS A 58 12.60 -3.51 4.06
C LYS A 58 11.17 -2.99 3.92
N GLU A 59 10.75 -2.71 2.69
CA GLU A 59 9.38 -2.28 2.42
C GLU A 59 8.37 -3.40 2.69
N GLY A 60 8.72 -4.64 2.32
CA GLY A 60 7.96 -5.84 2.63
C GLY A 60 7.76 -6.03 4.14
N GLU A 61 8.81 -5.89 4.94
CA GLU A 61 8.72 -5.97 6.41
C GLU A 61 7.76 -4.91 6.97
N ARG A 62 7.83 -3.68 6.46
CA ARG A 62 6.90 -2.60 6.87
C ARG A 62 5.46 -2.94 6.53
N ILE A 63 5.19 -3.49 5.35
CA ILE A 63 3.85 -3.92 4.95
C ILE A 63 3.36 -5.04 5.88
N LEU A 64 4.17 -6.09 6.07
CA LEU A 64 3.84 -7.23 6.92
C LEU A 64 3.56 -6.80 8.37
N SER A 65 4.26 -5.79 8.88
CA SER A 65 4.00 -5.23 10.23
C SER A 65 2.60 -4.61 10.41
N LYS A 66 1.87 -4.36 9.32
CA LYS A 66 0.51 -3.79 9.32
C LYS A 66 -0.58 -4.83 9.06
N ILE A 67 -0.19 -6.06 8.73
CA ILE A 67 -1.09 -7.19 8.48
C ILE A 67 -1.25 -7.97 9.78
N LYS A 68 -2.48 -8.35 10.12
CA LYS A 68 -2.77 -9.22 11.26
C LYS A 68 -2.91 -10.67 10.79
N ASP A 69 -2.67 -11.62 11.70
CA ASP A 69 -2.72 -13.07 11.40
C ASP A 69 -4.05 -13.56 10.80
N ARG A 70 -5.15 -12.85 11.06
CA ARG A 70 -6.49 -13.20 10.56
C ARG A 70 -6.95 -12.37 9.37
N ASP A 71 -6.12 -11.46 8.87
CA ASP A 71 -6.46 -10.67 7.70
C ASP A 71 -6.43 -11.56 6.46
N TYR A 72 -7.45 -11.43 5.61
CA TYR A 72 -7.41 -11.99 4.27
C TYR A 72 -6.66 -11.03 3.36
N VAL A 73 -5.48 -11.44 2.90
CA VAL A 73 -4.53 -10.56 2.18
C VAL A 73 -4.66 -10.73 0.68
N LEU A 74 -4.88 -9.63 -0.03
CA LEU A 74 -4.84 -9.55 -1.49
C LEU A 74 -3.68 -8.65 -1.92
N ALA A 75 -2.72 -9.21 -2.64
CA ALA A 75 -1.61 -8.46 -3.21
C ALA A 75 -1.95 -8.01 -4.64
N LEU A 76 -1.77 -6.72 -4.92
CA LEU A 76 -1.89 -6.19 -6.28
C LEU A 76 -0.59 -6.45 -7.04
N ALA A 77 -0.66 -7.33 -8.04
CA ALA A 77 0.49 -7.69 -8.87
C ALA A 77 0.07 -7.74 -10.34
N ILE A 78 0.93 -7.26 -11.24
CA ILE A 78 0.68 -7.25 -12.69
C ILE A 78 0.43 -8.68 -13.21
N GLN A 79 1.12 -9.66 -12.63
CA GLN A 79 0.98 -11.09 -12.95
C GLN A 79 -0.05 -11.80 -12.06
N GLY A 80 -0.94 -11.05 -11.40
CA GLY A 80 -2.02 -11.58 -10.56
C GLY A 80 -3.12 -12.28 -11.37
N LYS A 81 -4.10 -12.85 -10.66
CA LYS A 81 -5.31 -13.43 -11.26
C LYS A 81 -6.38 -12.35 -11.48
N GLU A 82 -7.08 -12.43 -12.61
CA GLU A 82 -8.25 -11.61 -12.96
C GLU A 82 -9.56 -12.27 -12.54
#